data_AF-A0A3D4TF34-F1
#
_entry.id   AF-A0A3D4TF34-F1
#
_cell.length_a   1.000
_cell.length_b   1.000
_cell.length_c   1.000
_cell.angle_alpha   90.00
_cell.angle_beta   90.00
_cell.angle_gamma   90.00
#
_symmetry.space_group_name_H-M   'P 1'
#
loop_
_entity.id
_entity.type
_entity.pdbx_description
1 polymer ?
#
loop_
_entity_poly.entity_id
_entity_poly.type
_entity_poly.pdbx_seq_one_letter_code
_entity_poly.pdbx_strand_id
1 'polypeptide(L)'
;YVNSEAANLFRIFMIFAIFFPIDRFMGITLDVIHQPRLNFIKVVIMLVINIAGDFAGIYLLQNLYGVAVASIPTFLFGVLFGYVCVKKYVRLHFFDFFTTGYREIYTWIQNRRK
;
A
#
# COMPACT_ATOMS: atom_id res chain seq x y z
N TYR A 1 -1.77 10.91 -27.92
CA TYR A 1 -1.31 10.58 -26.56
C TYR A 1 -2.10 9.46 -25.86
N VAL A 2 -3.41 9.30 -26.09
CA VAL A 2 -4.26 8.31 -25.37
C VAL A 2 -3.92 6.83 -25.65
N ASN A 3 -3.23 6.52 -26.76
CA ASN A 3 -2.88 5.16 -27.19
C ASN A 3 -1.37 4.84 -27.02
N SER A 4 -0.64 5.58 -26.19
CA SER A 4 0.77 5.23 -25.92
C SER A 4 0.86 4.05 -24.94
N GLU A 5 1.91 3.25 -25.06
CA GLU A 5 2.15 2.16 -24.11
C GLU A 5 2.25 2.65 -22.66
N ALA A 6 2.83 3.84 -22.45
CA ALA A 6 2.90 4.49 -21.14
C ALA A 6 1.51 4.79 -20.55
N ALA A 7 0.54 5.22 -21.36
CA ALA A 7 -0.82 5.48 -20.90
C ALA A 7 -1.51 4.19 -20.45
N ASN A 8 -1.29 3.07 -21.16
CA ASN A 8 -1.83 1.78 -20.79
C ASN A 8 -1.15 1.20 -19.54
N LEU A 9 0.17 1.36 -19.37
CA LEU A 9 0.86 1.00 -18.14
C LEU A 9 0.31 1.78 -16.94
N PHE A 10 0.13 3.09 -17.10
CA PHE A 10 -0.41 3.94 -16.05
C PHE A 10 -1.81 3.49 -15.62
N ARG A 11 -2.68 3.11 -16.57
CA ARG A 11 -4.00 2.54 -16.25
C ARG A 11 -3.91 1.28 -15.39
N ILE A 12 -2.93 0.41 -15.66
CA ILE A 12 -2.69 -0.80 -14.86
C ILE A 12 -2.25 -0.41 -13.45
N PHE A 13 -1.30 0.52 -13.30
CA PHE A 13 -0.88 1.03 -12.00
C PHE A 13 -2.04 1.62 -11.18
N MET A 14 -2.98 2.31 -11.85
CA MET A 14 -4.15 2.89 -11.19
C MET A 14 -5.09 1.86 -10.56
N ILE A 15 -5.16 0.63 -11.09
CA ILE A 15 -6.03 -0.43 -10.53
C ILE A 15 -5.63 -0.80 -9.11
N PHE A 16 -4.32 -0.80 -8.82
CA PHE A 16 -3.78 -1.14 -7.50
C PHE A 16 -3.32 0.07 -6.68
N ALA A 17 -3.58 1.29 -7.15
CA ALA A 17 -3.27 2.52 -6.40
C ALA A 17 -4.02 2.60 -5.05
N ILE A 18 -5.16 1.91 -4.91
CA ILE A 18 -5.90 1.83 -3.64
C ILE A 18 -5.10 1.16 -2.51
N PHE A 19 -4.10 0.33 -2.83
CA PHE A 19 -3.24 -0.28 -1.82
C PHE A 19 -2.23 0.71 -1.23
N PHE A 20 -1.92 1.81 -1.92
CA PHE A 20 -0.92 2.80 -1.46
C PHE A 20 -1.31 3.47 -0.14
N PRO A 21 -2.53 4.02 0.03
CA PRO A 21 -2.92 4.59 1.32
C PRO A 21 -2.90 3.52 2.41
N ILE A 22 -3.36 2.29 2.14
CA ILE A 22 -3.38 1.20 3.12
C ILE A 22 -1.96 0.90 3.61
N ASP A 23 -1.03 0.70 2.69
CA ASP A 23 0.38 0.44 3.00
C ASP A 23 1.01 1.58 3.81
N ARG A 24 0.74 2.83 3.39
CA ARG A 24 1.28 4.04 4.02
C ARG A 24 0.76 4.21 5.44
N PHE A 25 -0.55 4.02 5.67
CA PHE A 25 -1.14 4.14 7.00
C PHE A 25 -0.61 3.06 7.95
N MET A 26 -0.46 1.81 7.48
CA MET A 26 0.14 0.75 8.30
C MET A 26 1.59 1.08 8.70
N GLY A 27 2.37 1.63 7.77
CA GLY A 27 3.73 2.09 8.07
C GLY A 27 3.77 3.18 9.15
N ILE A 28 2.92 4.20 9.01
CA ILE A 28 2.79 5.27 10.00
C ILE A 28 2.31 4.73 11.35
N THR A 29 1.36 3.78 11.36
CA THR A 29 0.91 3.12 12.60
C THR A 29 2.07 2.42 13.30
N LEU A 30 2.90 1.66 12.56
CA LEU A 30 4.09 1.01 13.13
C LEU A 30 5.08 2.03 13.72
N ASP A 31 5.27 3.17 13.06
CA ASP A 31 6.15 4.23 13.56
C ASP A 31 5.59 4.85 14.85
N VAL A 32 4.28 5.12 14.92
CA VAL A 32 3.60 5.71 16.08
C VAL A 32 3.61 4.77 17.30
N ILE A 33 3.50 3.46 17.09
CA ILE A 33 3.58 2.46 18.19
C ILE A 33 5.03 2.13 18.59
N HIS A 34 6.00 2.97 18.22
CA HIS A 34 7.43 2.82 18.52
C HIS A 34 8.06 1.55 17.89
N GLN A 35 7.56 1.12 16.73
CA GLN A 35 8.12 0.00 15.95
C GLN A 35 8.63 0.41 14.55
N PRO A 36 9.42 1.50 14.40
CA PRO A 36 9.90 1.95 13.09
C PRO A 36 10.84 0.95 12.41
N ARG A 37 11.49 0.06 13.17
CA ARG A 37 12.32 -1.01 12.63
C ARG A 37 11.53 -1.97 11.74
N LEU A 38 10.28 -2.28 12.11
CA LEU A 38 9.43 -3.17 11.33
C LEU A 38 8.96 -2.49 10.04
N ASN A 39 8.65 -1.20 10.10
CA ASN A 39 8.32 -0.41 8.92
C ASN A 39 9.51 -0.32 7.95
N PHE A 40 10.73 -0.11 8.46
CA PHE A 40 11.94 -0.12 7.66
C PHE A 40 12.18 -1.47 6.96
N ILE A 41 12.12 -2.58 7.72
CA ILE A 41 12.28 -3.93 7.16
C ILE A 41 11.24 -4.19 6.06
N LYS A 42 9.98 -3.80 6.30
CA LYS A 42 8.91 -3.91 5.30
C LYS A 42 9.30 -3.21 3.99
N VAL A 43 9.68 -1.94 4.06
CA VAL A 43 10.00 -1.12 2.88
C VAL A 43 11.23 -1.66 2.15
N VAL A 44 12.25 -2.13 2.87
CA VAL A 44 13.43 -2.77 2.26
C VAL A 44 13.05 -4.04 1.52
N ILE A 45 12.21 -4.90 2.11
CA ILE A 45 11.75 -6.12 1.42
C ILE A 45 10.90 -5.77 0.20
N MET A 46 10.02 -4.77 0.30
CA MET A 46 9.25 -4.28 -0.85
C MET A 46 10.18 -3.81 -1.98
N LEU A 47 11.23 -3.06 -1.66
CA LEU A 47 12.21 -2.63 -2.66
C LEU A 47 12.90 -3.81 -3.34
N VAL A 48 13.33 -4.81 -2.57
CA VAL A 48 13.98 -6.02 -3.10
C VAL A 48 13.03 -6.80 -4.01
N ILE A 49 11.77 -7.01 -3.58
CA ILE A 49 10.75 -7.69 -4.39
C ILE A 49 10.48 -6.92 -5.68
N ASN A 50 10.39 -5.60 -5.62
CA ASN A 50 10.12 -4.77 -6.79
C ASN A 50 11.26 -4.84 -7.80
N ILE A 51 12.50 -4.63 -7.36
CA ILE A 51 13.67 -4.69 -8.24
C ILE A 51 13.81 -6.08 -8.86
N ALA A 52 13.74 -7.14 -8.04
CA ALA A 52 13.84 -8.52 -8.54
C ALA A 52 12.70 -8.87 -9.49
N GLY A 53 11.48 -8.44 -9.16
CA GLY A 53 10.30 -8.61 -9.99
C GLY A 53 10.43 -7.90 -11.32
N ASP A 54 10.92 -6.67 -11.35
CA ASP A 54 11.06 -5.87 -12.57
C ASP A 54 12.08 -6.51 -13.52
N PHE A 55 13.23 -6.95 -13.01
CA PHE A 55 14.21 -7.70 -13.80
C PHE A 55 13.62 -9.02 -14.33
N ALA A 56 12.92 -9.78 -13.48
CA ALA A 56 12.28 -11.03 -13.89
C ALA A 56 11.17 -10.80 -14.93
N GLY A 57 10.34 -9.77 -14.73
CA GLY A 57 9.22 -9.43 -15.59
C GLY A 57 9.66 -8.98 -16.98
N ILE A 58 10.72 -8.18 -17.07
CA ILE A 58 11.33 -7.79 -18.35
C ILE A 58 11.95 -9.01 -19.04
N TYR A 59 12.67 -9.85 -18.29
CA TYR A 59 13.33 -11.03 -18.86
C TYR A 59 12.35 -12.07 -19.39
N LEU A 60 11.25 -12.33 -18.67
CA LEU A 60 10.23 -13.33 -19.03
C LEU A 60 9.26 -12.85 -20.10
N LEU A 61 8.74 -11.62 -19.99
CA LEU A 61 7.69 -11.13 -20.89
C LEU A 61 8.22 -10.31 -22.07
N GLN A 62 9.52 -9.96 -22.07
CA GLN A 62 10.17 -9.10 -23.08
C GLN A 62 9.40 -7.81 -23.39
N ASN A 63 8.60 -7.34 -22.45
CA ASN A 63 7.70 -6.20 -22.60
C ASN A 63 7.61 -5.41 -21.29
N LEU A 64 7.44 -4.10 -21.40
CA LEU A 64 7.23 -3.16 -20.29
C LEU A 64 6.04 -3.53 -19.40
N TYR A 65 5.01 -4.22 -19.93
CA TYR A 65 3.89 -4.71 -19.12
C TYR A 65 4.32 -5.68 -18.00
N GLY A 66 5.46 -6.37 -18.17
CA GLY A 66 6.01 -7.25 -17.15
C GLY A 66 6.37 -6.52 -15.85
N VAL A 67 6.78 -5.25 -15.95
CA VAL A 67 7.09 -4.37 -14.80
C VAL A 67 5.82 -4.05 -13.99
N ALA A 68 4.71 -3.79 -14.68
CA ALA A 68 3.44 -3.51 -14.01
C ALA A 68 2.93 -4.74 -13.24
N VAL A 69 3.09 -5.95 -13.80
CA VAL A 69 2.74 -7.20 -13.12
C VAL A 69 3.69 -7.47 -11.95
N ALA A 70 4.98 -7.20 -12.10
CA ALA A 70 5.98 -7.34 -11.04
C ALA A 70 5.77 -6.40 -9.84
N SER A 71 5.12 -5.26 -10.06
CA SER A 71 4.78 -4.32 -8.99
C SER A 71 3.63 -4.82 -8.10
N ILE A 72 2.72 -5.66 -8.61
CA ILE A 72 1.59 -6.21 -7.84
C ILE A 72 2.05 -6.98 -6.58
N PRO A 73 2.95 -7.97 -6.66
CA PRO A 73 3.41 -8.70 -5.47
C PRO A 73 4.13 -7.81 -4.47
N THR A 74 4.79 -6.73 -4.94
CA THR A 74 5.42 -5.74 -4.06
C THR A 74 4.39 -5.09 -3.13
N PHE A 75 3.30 -4.58 -3.69
CA PHE A 75 2.25 -3.91 -2.92
C PHE A 75 1.47 -4.89 -2.04
N LEU A 76 1.18 -6.09 -2.55
CA LEU A 76 0.52 -7.13 -1.77
C LEU A 76 1.37 -7.52 -0.56
N PHE A 77 2.68 -7.70 -0.74
CA PHE A 77 3.58 -8.00 0.37
C PHE A 77 3.60 -6.88 1.40
N GLY A 78 3.71 -5.61 0.97
CA GLY A 78 3.67 -4.46 1.85
C GLY A 78 2.42 -4.41 2.74
N VAL A 79 1.25 -4.56 2.12
CA VAL A 79 -0.03 -4.54 2.83
C VAL A 79 -0.17 -5.74 3.78
N LEU A 80 0.17 -6.96 3.34
CA LEU A 80 0.07 -8.16 4.17
C LEU A 80 1.04 -8.12 5.35
N PHE A 81 2.30 -7.74 5.11
CA PHE A 81 3.30 -7.62 6.15
C PHE A 81 2.93 -6.53 7.16
N GLY A 82 2.48 -5.37 6.66
CA GLY A 82 1.99 -4.28 7.48
C GLY A 82 0.83 -4.74 8.38
N TYR A 83 -0.15 -5.42 7.81
CA TYR A 83 -1.30 -5.94 8.56
C TYR A 83 -0.88 -6.93 9.66
N VAL A 84 -0.03 -7.91 9.33
CA VAL A 84 0.45 -8.91 10.29
C VAL A 84 1.26 -8.25 11.40
N CYS A 85 2.13 -7.30 11.10
CA CYS A 85 2.93 -6.61 12.10
C CYS A 85 2.06 -5.77 13.02
N VAL A 86 1.18 -4.93 12.45
CA VAL A 86 0.29 -4.07 13.23
C VAL A 86 -0.62 -4.89 14.15
N LYS A 87 -1.17 -6.02 13.65
CA LYS A 87 -2.03 -6.92 14.44
C LYS A 87 -1.33 -7.53 15.66
N LYS A 88 0.01 -7.66 15.66
CA LYS A 88 0.78 -8.16 16.81
C LYS A 88 0.80 -7.19 17.98
N TYR A 89 0.72 -5.88 17.70
CA TYR A 89 0.84 -4.83 18.72
C TYR A 89 -0.50 -4.16 19.04
N VAL A 90 -1.47 -4.22 18.13
CA VAL A 90 -2.80 -3.61 18.30
C VAL A 90 -3.87 -4.63 17.91
N ARG A 91 -4.92 -4.77 18.73
CA ARG A 91 -6.13 -5.51 18.36
C ARG A 91 -6.93 -4.70 17.32
N LEU A 92 -6.47 -4.67 16.08
CA LEU A 92 -7.17 -3.99 14.99
C LEU A 92 -8.07 -4.97 14.23
N HIS A 93 -9.37 -4.67 14.19
CA HIS A 93 -10.24 -5.15 13.13
C HIS A 93 -10.15 -4.19 11.93
N PHE A 94 -10.00 -4.73 10.73
CA PHE A 94 -9.84 -3.95 9.48
C PHE A 94 -10.96 -2.91 9.26
N PHE A 95 -12.16 -3.18 9.79
CA PHE A 95 -13.33 -2.30 9.64
C PHE A 95 -13.43 -1.19 10.69
N ASP A 96 -12.65 -1.24 11.78
CA ASP A 96 -12.68 -0.21 12.83
C ASP A 96 -12.15 1.14 12.33
N PHE A 97 -11.28 1.12 11.33
CA PHE A 97 -10.79 2.33 10.67
C PHE A 97 -11.92 3.13 10.00
N PHE A 98 -12.83 2.44 9.31
CA PHE A 98 -13.94 3.10 8.62
C PHE A 98 -14.98 3.62 9.62
N THR A 99 -15.26 2.87 10.69
CA THR A 99 -16.24 3.29 11.70
C THR A 99 -15.73 4.45 12.55
N THR A 100 -14.44 4.45 12.91
CA THR A 100 -13.81 5.52 13.69
C THR A 100 -13.71 6.81 12.87
N GLY A 101 -13.28 6.72 11.61
CA GLY A 101 -13.20 7.88 10.71
C GLY A 101 -14.57 8.54 10.48
N TYR A 102 -15.63 7.74 10.26
CA TYR A 102 -16.98 8.28 10.10
C TYR A 102 -17.48 8.97 11.39
N ARG A 103 -17.19 8.38 12.55
CA ARG A 103 -17.54 8.96 13.85
C ARG A 103 -16.84 10.30 14.07
N GLU A 104 -15.54 10.41 13.82
CA GLU A 104 -14.80 11.67 13.96
C GLU A 104 -15.34 12.76 13.03
N ILE A 105 -15.62 12.42 11.76
CA ILE A 105 -16.20 13.36 10.80
C ILE A 105 -17.55 13.87 11.30
N TYR A 106 -18.41 12.96 11.77
CA TYR A 106 -19.73 13.32 12.31
C TYR A 106 -19.61 14.26 13.52
N THR A 107 -18.74 13.91 14.48
CA THR A 107 -18.50 14.74 15.68
C THR A 107 -17.93 16.10 15.32
N TRP A 108 -17.02 16.19 14.35
CA TRP A 108 -16.44 17.45 13.90
C TRP A 108 -17.48 18.37 13.26
N ILE A 109 -18.36 17.83 12.42
CA ILE A 109 -19.47 18.58 11.81
C ILE A 109 -20.43 19.10 12.89
N GLN A 110 -20.71 18.30 13.91
CA GLN A 110 -21.56 18.70 15.04
C GLN A 110 -20.92 19.80 15.89
N ASN A 111 -19.61 19.73 16.11
CA ASN A 111 -18.87 20.70 16.92
C ASN A 111 -18.72 22.04 16.21
N ARG A 112 -18.67 22.06 14.87
CA ARG A 112 -18.71 23.30 14.07
C ARG A 112 -20.08 23.99 13.99
N ARG A 113 -21.15 23.31 14.41
CA ARG A 113 -22.52 23.86 14.45
C ARG A 113 -22.89 24.48 15.80
N LYS A 114 -22.01 24.43 16.80
CA LYS A 114 -22.09 25.19 18.06
C LYS A 114 -21.20 26.41 17.98
#